data_AF-A0A945AMB1-F1
#
_entry.id   AF-A0A945AMB1-F1
#
_cell.length_a   1.000
_cell.length_b   1.000
_cell.length_c   1.000
_cell.angle_alpha   90.00
_cell.angle_beta   90.00
_cell.angle_gamma   90.00
#
_symmetry.space_group_name_H-M   'P 1'
#
loop_
_entity.id
_entity.type
_entity.pdbx_description
1 polymer ?
#
loop_
_entity_poly.entity_id
_entity_poly.type
_entity_poly.pdbx_seq_one_letter_code
_entity_poly.pdbx_strand_id
1 'polypeptide(L)'
;MTQIPVLENYFIHFKEAIDCYALPEAFTFPFYYQPHPLCLLAAEELQRHLEAQTEWQHNFGIRGNKETAIGKMFGVLLVQNKAKEIGYLAAFSGNVAGKNHLPHFVPPVFAAQSENGFFIAGQTIINQITESIIDLQKNPQILELTTLLQAEI
;
A
#
# COMPACT_ATOMS: atom_id res chain seq x y z
N MET A 1 -4.45 8.68 22.71
CA MET A 1 -3.60 7.49 22.93
C MET A 1 -4.08 6.40 22.00
N THR A 2 -3.43 6.25 20.86
CA THR A 2 -3.76 5.22 19.86
C THR A 2 -3.34 3.88 20.45
N GLN A 3 -4.29 2.98 20.73
CA GLN A 3 -3.97 1.61 21.09
C GLN A 3 -3.17 1.00 19.95
N ILE A 4 -1.92 0.61 20.22
CA ILE A 4 -1.17 -0.26 19.34
C ILE A 4 -1.94 -1.59 19.34
N PRO A 5 -2.54 -2.03 18.22
CA PRO A 5 -3.21 -3.32 18.19
C PRO A 5 -2.16 -4.38 18.50
N VAL A 6 -2.48 -5.26 19.45
CA VAL A 6 -1.58 -6.32 19.91
C VAL A 6 -1.18 -7.15 18.69
N LEU A 7 0.12 -7.24 18.42
CA LEU A 7 0.70 -7.91 17.23
C LEU A 7 0.24 -9.38 17.09
N GLU A 8 -0.19 -10.00 18.19
CA GLU A 8 -0.66 -11.40 18.22
C GLU A 8 -1.85 -11.67 17.29
N ASN A 9 -2.63 -10.65 16.92
CA ASN A 9 -3.78 -10.82 16.02
C ASN A 9 -3.45 -10.91 14.52
N TYR A 10 -2.18 -10.74 14.11
CA TYR A 10 -1.80 -10.71 12.69
C TYR A 10 -0.85 -11.83 12.28
N PHE A 11 -0.49 -12.72 13.22
CA PHE A 11 0.29 -13.92 12.92
C PHE A 11 -0.60 -14.92 12.17
N ILE A 12 -0.18 -15.30 10.97
CA ILE A 12 -0.89 -16.28 10.15
C ILE A 12 -0.14 -17.61 10.21
N HIS A 13 -0.81 -18.62 10.75
CA HIS A 13 -0.31 -20.00 10.71
C HIS A 13 -0.44 -20.54 9.28
N PHE A 14 0.56 -21.31 8.85
CA PHE A 14 0.45 -22.10 7.63
C PHE A 14 -0.69 -23.12 7.77
N LYS A 15 -1.46 -23.31 6.69
CA LYS A 15 -2.54 -24.30 6.66
C LYS A 15 -2.01 -25.72 6.44
N GLU A 16 -0.87 -25.82 5.79
CA GLU A 16 -0.20 -27.06 5.44
C GLU A 16 1.00 -27.31 6.37
N ALA A 17 1.35 -28.58 6.56
CA ALA A 17 2.51 -28.94 7.38
C ALA A 17 3.80 -28.45 6.70
N ILE A 18 4.67 -27.82 7.48
CA ILE A 18 5.90 -27.22 6.98
C ILE A 18 7.18 -27.92 7.45
N ASP A 19 7.05 -29.09 8.09
CA ASP A 19 8.18 -29.83 8.70
C ASP A 19 9.24 -30.25 7.67
N CYS A 20 8.88 -30.32 6.39
CA CYS A 20 9.80 -30.67 5.30
C CYS A 20 10.66 -29.49 4.81
N TYR A 21 10.40 -28.27 5.27
CA TYR A 21 11.16 -27.09 4.87
C TYR A 21 12.27 -26.76 5.87
N ALA A 22 13.48 -26.54 5.36
CA ALA A 22 14.52 -25.89 6.14
C ALA A 22 14.12 -24.42 6.44
N LEU A 23 14.50 -23.89 7.59
CA LEU A 23 14.30 -22.48 7.90
C LEU A 23 15.42 -21.63 7.29
N PRO A 24 15.13 -20.38 6.87
CA PRO A 24 16.17 -19.50 6.36
C PRO A 24 17.17 -19.14 7.47
N GLU A 25 18.46 -19.25 7.17
CA GLU A 25 19.54 -18.93 8.12
C GLU A 25 19.83 -17.43 8.23
N ALA A 26 19.45 -16.66 7.20
CA ALA A 26 19.73 -15.24 7.11
C ALA A 26 18.54 -14.48 6.50
N PHE A 27 18.47 -13.18 6.79
CA PHE A 27 17.49 -12.30 6.17
C PHE A 27 17.84 -12.05 4.70
N THR A 28 16.83 -11.92 3.85
CA THR A 28 17.02 -11.77 2.39
C THR A 28 17.67 -10.45 2.04
N PHE A 29 18.58 -10.46 1.07
CA PHE A 29 19.14 -9.25 0.48
C PHE A 29 18.24 -8.76 -0.68
N PRO A 30 17.72 -7.52 -0.65
CA PRO A 30 16.70 -7.06 -1.61
C PRO A 30 17.12 -7.10 -3.09
N PHE A 31 18.42 -7.04 -3.37
CA PHE A 31 18.94 -6.93 -4.75
C PHE A 31 19.46 -8.25 -5.32
N TYR A 32 19.59 -9.30 -4.50
CA TYR A 32 20.00 -10.64 -4.92
C TYR A 32 19.33 -11.65 -4.00
N TYR A 33 18.11 -12.06 -4.34
CA TYR A 33 17.44 -13.12 -3.60
C TYR A 33 16.72 -14.09 -4.54
N GLN A 34 16.78 -15.36 -4.15
CA GLN A 34 15.78 -16.35 -4.54
C GLN A 34 14.78 -16.43 -3.38
N PRO A 35 13.46 -16.34 -3.65
CA PRO A 35 12.47 -16.40 -2.59
C PRO A 35 12.55 -17.76 -1.90
N HIS A 36 12.55 -17.74 -0.56
CA HIS A 36 12.55 -18.96 0.23
C HIS A 36 11.26 -19.76 -0.03
N PRO A 37 11.29 -21.12 -0.09
CA PRO A 37 10.09 -21.92 -0.37
C PRO A 37 8.91 -21.64 0.56
N LEU A 38 9.15 -21.40 1.86
CA LEU A 38 8.09 -21.00 2.80
C LEU A 38 7.45 -19.64 2.46
N CYS A 39 8.20 -18.71 1.88
CA CYS A 39 7.65 -17.43 1.44
C CYS A 39 6.80 -17.59 0.17
N LEU A 40 7.16 -18.54 -0.72
CA LEU A 40 6.32 -18.89 -1.87
C LEU A 40 4.99 -19.53 -1.41
N LEU A 41 5.05 -20.47 -0.48
CA LEU A 41 3.86 -21.08 0.12
C LEU A 41 2.96 -20.04 0.80
N ALA A 42 3.54 -19.12 1.58
CA ALA A 42 2.80 -18.02 2.20
C ALA A 42 2.15 -17.09 1.17
N ALA A 43 2.85 -16.79 0.06
CA ALA A 43 2.31 -15.99 -1.02
C ALA A 43 1.14 -16.70 -1.72
N GLU A 44 1.22 -18.01 -1.94
CA GLU A 44 0.12 -18.82 -2.49
C GLU A 44 -1.09 -18.87 -1.55
N GLU A 45 -0.87 -19.05 -0.24
CA GLU A 45 -1.96 -18.98 0.75
C GLU A 45 -2.62 -17.61 0.78
N LEU A 46 -1.83 -16.53 0.66
CA LEU A 46 -2.35 -15.17 0.57
C LEU A 46 -3.15 -14.94 -0.72
N GLN A 47 -2.68 -15.44 -1.86
CA GLN A 47 -3.43 -15.38 -3.13
C GLN A 47 -4.78 -16.10 -2.99
N ARG A 48 -4.79 -17.31 -2.41
CA ARG A 48 -6.03 -18.05 -2.13
C ARG A 48 -6.97 -17.26 -1.21
N HIS A 49 -6.44 -16.60 -0.17
CA HIS A 49 -7.24 -15.73 0.70
C HIS A 49 -7.86 -14.56 -0.08
N LEU A 50 -7.06 -13.85 -0.90
CA LEU A 50 -7.52 -12.73 -1.72
C LEU A 50 -8.64 -13.12 -2.69
N GLU A 51 -8.60 -14.34 -3.24
CA GLU A 51 -9.65 -14.86 -4.13
C GLU A 51 -10.93 -15.30 -3.41
N ALA A 52 -10.82 -15.76 -2.15
CA ALA A 52 -11.93 -16.34 -1.41
C ALA A 52 -12.64 -15.35 -0.47
N GLN A 53 -11.93 -14.33 0.04
CA GLN A 53 -12.50 -13.35 0.95
C GLN A 53 -13.58 -12.50 0.25
N THR A 54 -14.57 -12.06 1.01
CA THR A 54 -15.71 -11.26 0.51
C THR A 54 -15.94 -9.97 1.30
N GLU A 55 -15.09 -9.67 2.28
CA GLU A 55 -15.23 -8.53 3.18
C GLU A 55 -14.97 -7.18 2.50
N TRP A 56 -14.14 -7.20 1.45
CA TRP A 56 -13.85 -6.02 0.65
C TRP A 56 -13.67 -6.40 -0.82
N GLN A 57 -13.95 -5.45 -1.71
CA GLN A 57 -13.87 -5.65 -3.15
C GLN A 57 -12.85 -4.72 -3.77
N HIS A 58 -12.00 -5.29 -4.62
CA HIS A 58 -11.04 -4.54 -5.42
C HIS A 58 -10.90 -5.19 -6.79
N ASN A 59 -10.93 -4.39 -7.86
CA ASN A 59 -10.75 -4.91 -9.20
C ASN A 59 -9.25 -5.11 -9.50
N PHE A 60 -8.75 -6.32 -9.23
CA PHE A 60 -7.37 -6.70 -9.55
C PHE A 60 -7.14 -7.02 -11.04
N GLY A 61 -8.18 -7.00 -11.89
CA GLY A 61 -8.08 -7.39 -13.29
C GLY A 61 -7.96 -8.90 -13.54
N ILE A 62 -8.17 -9.73 -12.50
CA ILE A 62 -8.14 -11.19 -12.59
C ILE A 62 -9.48 -11.73 -13.14
N ARG A 63 -10.60 -11.15 -12.69
CA ARG A 63 -11.97 -11.52 -13.10
C ARG A 63 -12.77 -10.23 -13.34
N GLY A 64 -13.51 -10.14 -14.45
CA GLY A 64 -14.35 -8.99 -14.78
C GLY A 64 -13.72 -7.96 -15.71
N ASN A 65 -14.16 -6.70 -15.61
CA ASN A 65 -13.76 -5.64 -16.54
C ASN A 65 -12.28 -5.24 -16.34
N LYS A 66 -11.47 -5.43 -17.39
CA LYS A 66 -10.03 -5.09 -17.39
C LYS A 66 -9.77 -3.58 -17.56
N GLU A 67 -10.73 -2.81 -18.04
CA GLU A 67 -10.59 -1.36 -18.30
C GLU A 67 -10.43 -0.55 -17.01
N THR A 68 -11.01 -1.03 -15.90
CA THR A 68 -10.91 -0.40 -14.57
C THR A 68 -10.03 -1.17 -13.59
N ALA A 69 -9.23 -2.11 -14.10
CA ALA A 69 -8.37 -2.94 -13.28
C ALA A 69 -7.21 -2.12 -12.69
N ILE A 70 -6.98 -2.29 -11.39
CA ILE A 70 -5.89 -1.62 -10.67
C ILE A 70 -5.05 -2.68 -9.98
N GLY A 71 -3.80 -2.82 -10.43
CA GLY A 71 -2.81 -3.71 -9.84
C GLY A 71 -2.43 -3.30 -8.41
N LYS A 72 -2.05 -4.27 -7.59
CA LYS A 72 -1.65 -4.04 -6.21
C LYS A 72 -0.49 -4.93 -5.80
N MET A 73 0.41 -4.37 -4.99
CA MET A 73 1.52 -5.11 -4.40
C MET A 73 1.11 -5.61 -3.01
N PHE A 74 1.21 -6.91 -2.82
CA PHE A 74 1.10 -7.60 -1.54
C PHE A 74 2.46 -8.18 -1.16
N GLY A 75 2.71 -8.29 0.13
CA GLY A 75 3.94 -8.84 0.68
C GLY A 75 3.66 -9.80 1.81
N VAL A 76 4.51 -10.82 1.93
CA VAL A 76 4.54 -11.74 3.06
C VAL A 76 5.88 -11.64 3.76
N LEU A 77 5.87 -11.82 5.08
CA LEU A 77 7.10 -11.91 5.89
C LEU A 77 7.03 -13.15 6.76
N LEU A 78 7.94 -14.09 6.54
CA LEU A 78 8.11 -15.26 7.39
C LEU A 78 8.59 -14.80 8.78
N VAL A 79 7.94 -15.28 9.84
CA VAL A 79 8.24 -14.91 11.22
C VAL A 79 8.20 -16.12 12.14
N GLN A 80 9.02 -16.08 13.19
CA GLN A 80 8.92 -16.97 14.34
C GLN A 80 8.34 -16.18 15.51
N ASN A 81 7.25 -16.66 16.11
CA ASN A 81 6.64 -16.00 17.26
C ASN A 81 7.35 -16.35 18.58
N LYS A 82 6.90 -15.77 19.70
CA LYS A 82 7.48 -16.04 21.03
C LYS A 82 7.31 -17.49 21.50
N ALA A 83 6.28 -18.18 21.01
CA ALA A 83 6.03 -19.60 21.26
C ALA A 83 6.86 -20.53 20.35
N LYS A 84 7.79 -19.98 19.55
CA LYS A 84 8.63 -20.70 18.57
C LYS A 84 7.87 -21.30 17.39
N GLU A 85 6.62 -20.90 17.20
CA GLU A 85 5.83 -21.30 16.04
C GLU A 85 6.26 -20.49 14.82
N ILE A 86 6.26 -21.15 13.65
CA ILE A 86 6.61 -20.55 12.37
C ILE A 86 5.33 -20.22 11.61
N GLY A 87 5.24 -18.99 11.14
CA GLY A 87 4.11 -18.48 10.38
C GLY A 87 4.53 -17.26 9.58
N TYR A 88 3.57 -16.48 9.11
CA TYR A 88 3.86 -15.31 8.31
C TYR A 88 2.94 -14.14 8.64
N LEU A 89 3.40 -12.94 8.28
CA LEU A 89 2.61 -11.72 8.27
C LEU A 89 2.25 -11.37 6.81
N ALA A 90 1.08 -10.79 6.60
CA ALA A 90 0.67 -10.28 5.29
C ALA A 90 0.52 -8.75 5.32
N ALA A 91 0.94 -8.09 4.24
CA ALA A 91 0.84 -6.63 4.07
C ALA A 91 0.46 -6.27 2.63
N PHE A 92 -0.01 -5.04 2.42
CA PHE A 92 -0.25 -4.46 1.09
C PHE A 92 0.29 -3.03 1.02
N SER A 93 0.65 -2.57 -0.19
CA SER A 93 1.13 -1.20 -0.39
C SER A 93 0.01 -0.18 -0.30
N GLY A 94 0.19 1.03 0.25
CA GLY A 94 -0.80 2.11 0.18
C GLY A 94 -2.22 1.73 0.67
N ASN A 95 -3.24 1.90 -0.19
CA ASN A 95 -4.64 1.55 0.11
C ASN A 95 -5.20 0.46 -0.81
N VAL A 96 -6.16 -0.31 -0.31
CA VAL A 96 -6.94 -1.28 -1.07
C VAL A 96 -8.41 -1.05 -0.75
N ALA A 97 -9.28 -1.03 -1.76
CA ALA A 97 -10.70 -0.71 -1.59
C ALA A 97 -10.95 0.61 -0.82
N GLY A 98 -10.10 1.61 -1.02
CA GLY A 98 -10.17 2.90 -0.32
C GLY A 98 -9.76 2.86 1.16
N LYS A 99 -9.31 1.71 1.68
CA LYS A 99 -8.92 1.53 3.08
C LYS A 99 -7.41 1.27 3.21
N ASN A 100 -6.82 1.79 4.28
CA ASN A 100 -5.43 1.51 4.68
C ASN A 100 -5.35 0.47 5.82
N HIS A 101 -6.50 0.06 6.35
CA HIS A 101 -6.64 -0.99 7.34
C HIS A 101 -7.64 -2.02 6.83
N LEU A 102 -7.22 -3.26 6.74
CA LEU A 102 -8.05 -4.39 6.34
C LEU A 102 -7.79 -5.55 7.32
N PRO A 103 -8.82 -6.36 7.65
CA PRO A 103 -8.62 -7.61 8.38
C PRO A 103 -7.56 -8.46 7.68
N HIS A 104 -6.89 -9.36 8.41
CA HIS A 104 -5.83 -10.24 7.90
C HIS A 104 -4.48 -9.56 7.56
N PHE A 105 -4.44 -8.22 7.45
CA PHE A 105 -3.21 -7.49 7.12
C PHE A 105 -2.67 -6.72 8.31
N VAL A 106 -1.34 -6.68 8.44
CA VAL A 106 -0.68 -5.86 9.46
C VAL A 106 -1.04 -4.38 9.30
N PRO A 107 -1.17 -3.61 10.40
CA PRO A 107 -1.49 -2.21 10.32
C PRO A 107 -0.35 -1.42 9.65
N PRO A 108 -0.68 -0.32 8.94
CA PRO A 108 0.34 0.55 8.38
C PRO A 108 1.16 1.19 9.48
N VAL A 109 2.49 1.26 9.28
CA VAL A 109 3.41 1.96 10.22
C VAL A 109 3.11 3.46 10.27
N PHE A 110 2.59 4.03 9.17
CA PHE A 110 2.23 5.44 9.07
C PHE A 110 0.79 5.60 8.56
N ALA A 111 -0.09 6.11 9.42
CA ALA A 111 -1.48 6.41 9.07
C ALA A 111 -1.60 7.80 8.42
N ALA A 112 -1.21 7.90 7.15
CA ALA A 112 -1.23 9.17 6.40
C ALA A 112 -2.61 9.86 6.35
N GLN A 113 -3.69 9.08 6.48
CA GLN A 113 -5.09 9.55 6.43
C GLN A 113 -5.76 9.63 7.81
N SER A 114 -4.97 9.65 8.90
CA SER A 114 -5.54 10.02 10.20
C SER A 114 -6.14 11.42 10.09
N GLU A 115 -7.38 11.60 10.55
CA GLU A 115 -8.00 12.92 10.64
C GLU A 115 -7.04 13.82 11.45
N ASN A 116 -6.48 14.86 10.82
CA ASN A 116 -5.40 15.76 11.29
C ASN A 116 -3.94 15.30 11.06
N GLY A 117 -3.69 14.34 10.18
CA GLY A 117 -2.33 13.95 9.78
C GLY A 117 -1.60 15.04 8.98
N PHE A 118 -0.28 15.13 9.13
CA PHE A 118 0.63 16.04 8.41
C PHE A 118 0.34 16.12 6.90
N PHE A 119 -0.06 14.99 6.30
CA PHE A 119 -0.36 14.88 4.87
C PHE A 119 -1.57 15.73 4.45
N ILE A 120 -2.65 15.73 5.24
CA ILE A 120 -3.86 16.51 4.92
C ILE A 120 -3.55 18.01 5.03
N ALA A 121 -2.84 18.42 6.09
CA ALA A 121 -2.43 19.80 6.27
C ALA A 121 -1.53 20.30 5.12
N GLY A 122 -0.55 19.49 4.69
CA GLY A 122 0.28 19.79 3.53
C GLY A 122 -0.52 19.86 2.23
N GLN A 123 -1.44 18.93 2.01
CA GLN A 123 -2.30 18.91 0.82
C GLN A 123 -3.17 20.17 0.73
N THR A 124 -3.73 20.63 1.85
CA THR A 124 -4.52 21.88 1.89
C THR A 124 -3.68 23.08 1.46
N ILE A 125 -2.45 23.20 1.95
CA ILE A 125 -1.54 24.30 1.59
C ILE A 125 -1.23 24.25 0.07
N ILE A 126 -0.91 23.07 -0.46
CA ILE A 126 -0.61 22.91 -1.89
C ILE A 126 -1.81 23.29 -2.76
N ASN A 127 -3.01 22.87 -2.36
CA ASN A 127 -4.23 23.19 -3.09
C ASN A 127 -4.49 24.71 -3.11
N GLN A 128 -4.30 25.40 -1.97
CA GLN A 128 -4.42 26.86 -1.90
C GLN A 128 -3.42 27.59 -2.80
N ILE A 129 -2.18 27.11 -2.87
CA ILE A 129 -1.16 27.66 -3.79
C ILE A 129 -1.60 27.45 -5.24
N THR A 130 -2.13 26.27 -5.56
CA THR A 130 -2.59 25.94 -6.91
C THR A 130 -3.77 26.82 -7.33
N GLU A 131 -4.75 27.03 -6.45
CA GLU A 131 -5.86 27.96 -6.67
C GLU A 131 -5.34 29.39 -6.90
N SER A 132 -4.39 29.85 -6.09
CA SER A 132 -3.77 31.17 -6.25
C SER A 132 -3.06 31.32 -7.60
N ILE A 133 -2.34 30.29 -8.05
CA ILE A 133 -1.69 30.27 -9.36
C ILE A 133 -2.73 30.37 -10.48
N ILE A 134 -3.80 29.56 -10.41
CA ILE A 134 -4.88 29.56 -11.40
C ILE A 134 -5.52 30.95 -11.50
N ASP A 135 -5.75 31.62 -10.38
CA ASP A 135 -6.36 32.95 -10.39
C ASP A 135 -5.41 34.04 -10.90
N LEU A 136 -4.13 33.99 -10.53
CA LEU A 136 -3.13 34.91 -11.06
C LEU A 136 -2.91 34.72 -12.57
N GLN A 137 -2.99 33.48 -13.07
CA GLN A 137 -2.91 33.18 -14.50
C GLN A 137 -4.07 33.77 -15.32
N LYS A 138 -5.23 34.01 -14.70
CA LYS A 138 -6.37 34.69 -15.35
C LYS A 138 -6.20 36.21 -15.45
N ASN A 139 -5.10 36.77 -14.94
CA ASN A 139 -4.88 38.21 -15.00
C ASN A 139 -4.85 38.69 -16.46
N PRO A 140 -5.80 39.54 -16.90
CA PRO A 140 -5.92 39.96 -18.29
C PRO A 140 -4.70 40.74 -18.79
N GLN A 141 -3.95 41.38 -17.88
CA GLN A 141 -2.73 42.12 -18.20
C GLN A 141 -1.62 41.20 -18.74
N ILE A 142 -1.61 39.92 -18.35
CA ILE A 142 -0.62 38.97 -18.87
C ILE A 142 -0.79 38.82 -20.39
N LEU A 143 -2.03 38.66 -20.85
CA LEU A 143 -2.33 38.56 -22.28
C LEU A 143 -1.98 39.86 -23.00
N GLU A 144 -2.44 41.01 -22.47
CA GLU A 144 -2.23 42.33 -23.05
C GLU A 144 -0.74 42.68 -23.21
N LEU A 145 0.06 42.48 -22.16
CA LEU A 145 1.51 42.74 -22.18
C LEU A 145 2.28 41.75 -23.06
N THR A 146 1.86 40.48 -23.11
CA THR A 146 2.49 39.49 -23.99
C THR A 146 2.25 39.83 -25.46
N THR A 147 1.05 40.31 -25.80
CA THR A 147 0.73 40.78 -27.17
C THR A 147 1.53 42.03 -27.54
N LEU A 148 1.68 43.00 -26.62
CA LEU A 148 2.51 44.19 -26.84
C LEU A 148 3.98 43.83 -27.08
N LEU A 149 4.55 42.94 -26.27
CA LEU A 149 5.93 42.49 -26.42
C LEU A 149 6.15 41.78 -27.77
N GLN A 150 5.21 40.96 -28.21
CA GLN A 150 5.29 40.28 -29.52
C GLN A 150 5.19 41.25 -30.70
N ALA A 151 4.58 42.42 -30.53
CA ALA A 151 4.49 43.45 -31.56
C ALA A 151 5.75 44.33 -31.67
N GLU A 152 6.64 44.30 -30.66
CA GLU A 152 7.93 45.01 -30.66
C GLU A 152 9.10 44.20 -31.25
N ILE A 153 8.90 42.89 -31.50
CA ILE A 153 9.88 41.99 -32.14
C ILE A 153 9.57 41.86 -33.63
#